data_AF-A0A1M6UPE8-F1
#
_entry.id   AF-A0A1M6UPE8-F1
#
_cell.length_a   1.000
_cell.length_b   1.000
_cell.length_c   1.000
_cell.angle_alpha   90.00
_cell.angle_beta   90.00
_cell.angle_gamma   90.00
#
_symmetry.space_group_name_H-M   'P 1'
#
loop_
_entity.id
_entity.type
_entity.pdbx_description
1 polymer ?
#
loop_
_entity_poly.entity_id
_entity_poly.type
_entity_poly.pdbx_seq_one_letter_code
_entity_poly.pdbx_strand_id
1 'polypeptide(L)'
;MSSSLISIAGIDNKMVDILSSKAGIKTLKQFYDATRSAKDRKILSEKTGIALANISHWATQAELLRVDEMSYNEAYDLIDGGIYSVEQLKNTDAKEILQKIKKINTFSNITESKILQLQKSTVQSAKAFDSCSIQKELVVSSGDTPSIYSDLSSVITELGKGVAQAQRALDENSMAIQNEILQNDRLYSAGMQATWYVMPEVEFTMKIDYAVSKERSMTGQVLSSEISIAPSNATFSNLFKSSKKEESTIKLRIVPIPPSDKFVVRRYMPDLSLLPTIGEIRNALDEINVSVYEIDPEEAKNWSDGVHVNVIHQEPAKNTILNMGVVPKITLKKIESKNELDGKNK
;
A
#
# COMPACT_ATOMS: atom_id res chain seq x y z
N MET A 1 22.97 -33.09 -4.14
CA MET A 1 23.43 -32.65 -2.81
C MET A 1 22.27 -32.68 -1.84
N SER A 2 22.47 -33.01 -0.56
CA SER A 2 21.40 -32.90 0.46
C SER A 2 21.19 -31.42 0.79
N SER A 3 20.27 -30.77 0.09
CA SER A 3 19.88 -29.39 0.37
C SER A 3 19.27 -29.31 1.78
N SER A 4 19.73 -28.32 2.54
CA SER A 4 19.24 -28.04 3.88
C SER A 4 17.83 -27.46 3.80
N LEU A 5 17.01 -27.69 4.83
CA LEU A 5 15.70 -27.04 4.95
C LEU A 5 15.79 -25.51 4.93
N ILE A 6 16.93 -24.98 5.37
CA ILE A 6 17.26 -23.54 5.39
C ILE A 6 17.31 -22.97 3.96
N SER A 7 17.42 -23.81 2.92
CA SER A 7 17.37 -23.37 1.52
C SER A 7 15.97 -22.92 1.09
N ILE A 8 14.91 -23.18 1.86
CA ILE A 8 13.56 -22.64 1.66
C ILE A 8 13.48 -21.28 2.35
N ALA A 9 13.06 -20.25 1.63
CA ALA A 9 12.85 -18.93 2.21
C ALA A 9 11.70 -18.97 3.24
N GLY A 10 11.97 -18.48 4.45
CA GLY A 10 11.03 -18.48 5.58
C GLY A 10 11.24 -19.57 6.61
N ILE A 11 12.10 -20.56 6.34
CA ILE A 11 12.45 -21.60 7.33
C ILE A 11 13.72 -21.19 8.09
N ASP A 12 13.54 -20.70 9.32
CA ASP A 12 14.64 -20.42 10.26
C ASP A 12 15.01 -21.65 11.12
N ASN A 13 16.05 -21.53 11.94
CA ASN A 13 16.48 -22.62 12.84
C ASN A 13 15.36 -23.08 13.80
N LYS A 14 14.50 -22.16 14.24
CA LYS A 14 13.37 -22.47 15.12
C LYS A 14 12.33 -23.31 14.39
N MET A 15 12.04 -23.00 13.12
CA MET A 15 11.15 -23.79 12.27
C MET A 15 11.77 -25.15 11.92
N VAL A 16 13.08 -25.21 11.67
CA VAL A 16 13.81 -26.48 11.51
C VAL A 16 13.68 -27.34 12.77
N ASP A 17 13.85 -26.75 13.95
CA ASP A 17 13.71 -27.46 15.23
C ASP A 17 12.28 -27.96 15.43
N ILE A 18 11.25 -27.17 15.09
CA ILE A 18 9.85 -27.58 15.16
C ILE A 18 9.56 -28.73 14.18
N LEU A 19 10.02 -28.61 12.93
CA LEU A 19 9.84 -29.65 11.90
C LEU A 19 10.57 -30.94 12.27
N SER A 20 11.77 -30.84 12.83
CA SER A 20 12.57 -31.98 13.29
C SER A 20 11.94 -32.65 14.51
N SER A 21 11.58 -31.88 15.54
CA SER A 21 11.06 -32.39 16.81
C SER A 21 9.63 -32.92 16.71
N LYS A 22 8.74 -32.21 16.01
CA LYS A 22 7.32 -32.59 15.93
C LYS A 22 7.01 -33.46 14.72
N ALA A 23 7.66 -33.23 13.58
CA ALA A 23 7.36 -33.94 12.34
C ALA A 23 8.45 -34.95 11.92
N GLY A 24 9.62 -34.96 12.54
CA GLY A 24 10.73 -35.83 12.14
C GLY A 24 11.39 -35.42 10.82
N ILE A 25 11.13 -34.19 10.34
CA ILE A 25 11.60 -33.69 9.05
C ILE A 25 12.89 -32.91 9.27
N LYS A 26 14.00 -33.41 8.69
CA LYS A 26 15.36 -32.84 8.86
C LYS A 26 16.00 -32.39 7.54
N THR A 27 15.43 -32.80 6.41
CA THR A 27 16.02 -32.58 5.08
C THR A 27 14.97 -32.03 4.12
N LEU A 28 15.42 -31.28 3.11
CA LEU A 28 14.52 -30.77 2.07
C LEU A 28 13.72 -31.90 1.40
N LYS A 29 14.36 -33.05 1.19
CA LYS A 29 13.72 -34.23 0.62
C LYS A 29 12.52 -34.69 1.44
N GLN A 30 12.73 -34.86 2.75
CA GLN A 30 11.66 -35.27 3.67
C GLN A 30 10.54 -34.23 3.71
N PHE A 31 10.86 -32.95 3.65
CA PHE A 31 9.86 -31.89 3.67
C PHE A 31 9.01 -31.88 2.40
N TYR A 32 9.62 -31.93 1.22
CA TYR A 32 8.82 -31.99 0.00
C TYR A 32 7.99 -33.27 -0.05
N ASP A 33 8.52 -34.42 0.40
CA ASP A 33 7.80 -35.70 0.39
C ASP A 33 6.58 -35.67 1.32
N ALA A 34 6.71 -34.96 2.46
CA ALA A 34 5.65 -34.80 3.45
C ALA A 34 4.60 -33.73 3.10
N THR A 35 4.75 -33.02 1.98
CA THR A 35 3.87 -31.88 1.61
C THR A 35 3.25 -32.00 0.22
N ARG A 36 3.34 -33.19 -0.40
CA ARG A 36 2.89 -33.46 -1.77
C ARG A 36 1.39 -33.25 -2.00
N SER A 37 0.55 -33.52 -1.01
CA SER A 37 -0.91 -33.36 -1.11
C SER A 37 -1.46 -32.34 -0.12
N ALA A 38 -2.62 -31.75 -0.43
CA ALA A 38 -3.34 -30.86 0.49
C ALA A 38 -3.61 -31.51 1.86
N LYS A 39 -3.90 -32.81 1.88
CA LYS A 39 -4.12 -33.57 3.11
C LYS A 39 -2.86 -33.63 3.96
N ASP A 40 -1.72 -33.92 3.35
CA ASP A 40 -0.44 -34.05 4.06
C ASP A 40 0.01 -32.70 4.62
N ARG A 41 -0.20 -31.60 3.87
CA ARG A 41 0.08 -30.24 4.35
C ARG A 41 -0.77 -29.86 5.56
N LYS A 42 -2.06 -30.21 5.56
CA LYS A 42 -2.95 -29.99 6.72
C LYS A 42 -2.51 -30.79 7.94
N ILE A 43 -2.19 -32.07 7.76
CA ILE A 43 -1.67 -32.92 8.84
C ILE A 43 -0.37 -32.32 9.40
N LEU A 44 0.52 -31.85 8.54
CA LEU A 44 1.77 -31.23 8.96
C LEU A 44 1.53 -29.91 9.71
N SER A 45 0.56 -29.11 9.27
CA SER A 45 0.14 -27.86 9.92
C SER A 45 -0.34 -28.12 11.35
N GLU A 46 -1.28 -29.04 11.51
CA GLU A 46 -1.82 -29.43 12.81
C GLU A 46 -0.73 -30.00 13.74
N LYS A 47 0.14 -30.86 13.20
CA LYS A 47 1.21 -31.51 13.98
C LYS A 47 2.27 -30.52 14.46
N THR A 48 2.62 -29.54 13.64
CA THR A 48 3.70 -28.60 13.93
C THR A 48 3.21 -27.34 14.66
N GLY A 49 1.95 -26.97 14.45
CA GLY A 49 1.38 -25.68 14.84
C GLY A 49 1.74 -24.54 13.88
N ILE A 50 2.34 -24.86 12.72
CA ILE A 50 2.69 -23.88 11.68
C ILE A 50 1.46 -23.66 10.81
N ALA A 51 1.16 -22.40 10.48
CA ALA A 51 0.03 -22.05 9.63
C ALA A 51 0.06 -22.80 8.30
N LEU A 52 -1.10 -23.28 7.85
CA LEU A 52 -1.24 -24.06 6.61
C LEU A 52 -0.66 -23.30 5.41
N ALA A 53 -0.92 -22.00 5.29
CA ALA A 53 -0.41 -21.18 4.21
C ALA A 53 1.12 -21.14 4.16
N ASN A 54 1.81 -21.07 5.31
CA ASN A 54 3.27 -21.12 5.36
C ASN A 54 3.79 -22.47 4.86
N ILE A 55 3.16 -23.57 5.30
CA ILE A 55 3.51 -24.92 4.81
C ILE A 55 3.28 -25.05 3.31
N SER A 56 2.15 -24.54 2.80
CA SER A 56 1.84 -24.57 1.37
C SER A 56 2.79 -23.72 0.54
N HIS A 57 3.20 -22.55 1.05
CA HIS A 57 4.21 -21.71 0.42
C HIS A 57 5.57 -22.41 0.37
N TRP A 58 6.03 -22.96 1.49
CA TRP A 58 7.28 -23.73 1.55
C TRP A 58 7.25 -25.00 0.70
N ALA A 59 6.11 -25.69 0.64
CA ALA A 59 5.94 -26.88 -0.20
C ALA A 59 6.08 -26.52 -1.68
N THR A 60 5.56 -25.36 -2.06
CA THR A 60 5.68 -24.83 -3.42
C THR A 60 7.12 -24.46 -3.76
N GLN A 61 7.81 -23.76 -2.87
CA GLN A 61 9.24 -23.46 -3.06
C GLN A 61 10.06 -24.75 -3.16
N ALA A 62 9.80 -25.73 -2.30
CA ALA A 62 10.47 -27.03 -2.33
C ALA A 62 10.19 -27.80 -3.63
N GLU A 63 9.00 -27.66 -4.20
CA GLU A 63 8.65 -28.24 -5.50
C GLU A 63 9.45 -27.62 -6.63
N LEU A 64 9.55 -26.29 -6.66
CA LEU A 64 10.29 -25.55 -7.69
C LEU A 64 11.80 -25.80 -7.58
N LEU A 65 12.36 -25.80 -6.37
CA LEU A 65 13.79 -26.06 -6.10
C LEU A 65 14.31 -27.45 -6.54
N ARG A 66 13.43 -28.31 -7.07
CA ARG A 66 13.83 -29.56 -7.74
C ARG A 66 14.39 -29.35 -9.15
N VAL A 67 14.13 -28.20 -9.75
CA VAL A 67 14.70 -27.81 -11.03
C VAL A 67 16.17 -27.47 -10.80
N ASP A 68 17.06 -28.12 -11.54
CA ASP A 68 18.48 -27.87 -11.40
C ASP A 68 18.81 -26.42 -11.82
N GLU A 69 19.78 -25.82 -11.13
CA GLU A 69 20.17 -24.40 -11.27
C GLU A 69 19.11 -23.38 -10.86
N MET A 70 18.05 -23.81 -10.17
CA MET A 70 17.06 -22.92 -9.58
C MET A 70 17.53 -22.38 -8.24
N SER A 71 17.53 -21.05 -8.09
CA SER A 71 17.77 -20.39 -6.82
C SER A 71 16.48 -20.22 -6.00
N TYR A 72 16.62 -19.96 -4.71
CA TYR A 72 15.47 -19.70 -3.84
C TYR A 72 14.72 -18.41 -4.23
N ASN A 73 15.44 -17.38 -4.69
CA ASN A 73 14.85 -16.13 -5.19
C ASN A 73 14.05 -16.37 -6.46
N GLU A 74 14.56 -17.19 -7.38
CA GLU A 74 13.85 -17.55 -8.61
C GLU A 74 12.59 -18.35 -8.30
N ALA A 75 12.66 -19.30 -7.37
CA ALA A 75 11.47 -20.03 -6.92
C ALA A 75 10.42 -19.09 -6.30
N TYR A 76 10.86 -18.10 -5.53
CA TYR A 76 9.97 -17.08 -4.96
C TYR A 76 9.32 -16.21 -6.05
N ASP A 77 10.12 -15.67 -6.96
CA ASP A 77 9.65 -14.87 -8.09
C ASP A 77 8.63 -15.66 -8.93
N LEU A 78 8.88 -16.94 -9.20
CA LEU A 78 7.94 -17.79 -9.94
C LEU A 78 6.59 -17.96 -9.22
N ILE A 79 6.60 -18.06 -7.89
CA ILE A 79 5.36 -18.13 -7.09
C ILE A 79 4.56 -16.83 -7.21
N ASP A 80 5.23 -15.68 -7.16
CA ASP A 80 4.61 -14.37 -7.43
C ASP A 80 4.02 -14.34 -8.85
N GLY A 81 4.72 -14.94 -9.82
CA GLY A 81 4.24 -15.16 -11.19
C GLY A 81 3.03 -16.11 -11.31
N GLY A 82 2.57 -16.70 -10.21
CA GLY A 82 1.46 -17.66 -10.17
C GLY A 82 1.85 -19.08 -10.57
N ILE A 83 3.15 -19.41 -10.52
CA ILE A 83 3.68 -20.72 -10.85
C ILE A 83 3.92 -21.50 -9.55
N TYR A 84 3.14 -22.55 -9.33
CA TYR A 84 3.18 -23.34 -8.10
C TYR A 84 3.74 -24.76 -8.30
N SER A 85 4.15 -25.11 -9.51
CA SER A 85 4.68 -26.43 -9.81
C SER A 85 5.62 -26.42 -11.00
N VAL A 86 6.48 -27.43 -11.06
CA VAL A 86 7.39 -27.62 -12.20
C VAL A 86 6.61 -27.88 -13.50
N GLU A 87 5.45 -28.52 -13.41
CA GLU A 87 4.56 -28.73 -14.56
C GLU A 87 4.05 -27.39 -15.11
N GLN A 88 3.53 -26.52 -14.23
CA GLN A 88 3.10 -25.17 -14.63
C GLN A 88 4.25 -24.35 -15.20
N LEU A 89 5.43 -24.42 -14.59
CA LEU A 89 6.63 -23.75 -15.10
C LEU A 89 6.92 -24.16 -16.54
N LYS A 90 6.88 -25.46 -16.84
CA LYS A 90 7.19 -26.00 -18.18
C LYS A 90 6.14 -25.69 -19.23
N ASN A 91 4.89 -25.55 -18.82
CA ASN A 91 3.75 -25.42 -19.75
C ASN A 91 3.27 -23.98 -19.93
N THR A 92 3.77 -23.02 -19.15
CA THR A 92 3.38 -21.61 -19.21
C THR A 92 4.40 -20.80 -20.01
N ASP A 93 3.92 -19.84 -20.80
CA ASP A 93 4.79 -18.98 -21.61
C ASP A 93 5.71 -18.10 -20.73
N ALA A 94 7.00 -18.05 -21.07
CA ALA A 94 8.00 -17.34 -20.27
C ALA A 94 7.76 -15.82 -20.20
N LYS A 95 7.19 -15.22 -21.26
CA LYS A 95 6.85 -13.78 -21.26
C LYS A 95 5.66 -13.51 -20.35
N GLU A 96 4.65 -14.39 -20.39
CA GLU A 96 3.50 -14.28 -19.50
C GLU A 96 3.91 -14.36 -18.03
N ILE A 97 4.79 -15.31 -17.69
CA ILE A 97 5.36 -15.44 -16.34
C ILE A 97 6.06 -14.13 -15.95
N LEU A 98 7.00 -13.66 -16.78
CA LEU A 98 7.78 -12.46 -16.48
C LEU A 98 6.88 -11.22 -16.28
N GLN A 99 5.84 -11.06 -17.09
CA GLN A 99 4.90 -9.94 -16.96
C GLN A 99 4.15 -9.98 -15.62
N LYS A 100 3.70 -11.16 -15.18
CA LYS A 100 3.03 -11.33 -13.88
C LYS A 100 3.98 -11.04 -12.73
N ILE A 101 5.21 -11.55 -12.80
CA ILE A 101 6.25 -11.28 -11.79
C ILE A 101 6.51 -9.78 -11.70
N LYS A 102 6.77 -9.10 -12.82
CA LYS A 102 7.07 -7.66 -12.82
C LYS A 102 5.91 -6.79 -12.35
N LYS A 103 4.67 -7.26 -12.49
CA LYS A 103 3.49 -6.59 -11.94
C LYS A 103 3.41 -6.67 -10.42
N ILE A 104 3.91 -7.75 -9.83
CA ILE A 104 3.83 -8.02 -8.38
C ILE A 104 5.11 -7.55 -7.68
N ASN A 105 6.27 -7.92 -8.23
CA ASN A 105 7.59 -7.59 -7.75
C ASN A 105 8.36 -6.83 -8.85
N THR A 106 8.36 -5.51 -8.77
CA THR A 106 9.07 -4.65 -9.74
C THR A 106 10.59 -4.76 -9.64
N PHE A 107 11.11 -5.24 -8.49
CA PHE A 107 12.54 -5.33 -8.19
C PHE A 107 13.14 -6.71 -8.50
N SER A 108 12.32 -7.69 -8.87
CA SER A 108 12.78 -9.02 -9.29
C SER A 108 13.85 -8.89 -10.39
N ASN A 109 14.96 -9.60 -10.24
CA ASN A 109 16.04 -9.64 -11.23
C ASN A 109 15.87 -10.78 -12.25
N ILE A 110 14.79 -11.57 -12.16
CA ILE A 110 14.55 -12.66 -13.10
C ILE A 110 14.32 -12.11 -14.51
N THR A 111 14.92 -12.76 -15.49
CA THR A 111 14.81 -12.41 -16.91
C THR A 111 14.08 -13.48 -17.67
N GLU A 112 13.52 -13.13 -18.83
CA GLU A 112 12.87 -14.10 -19.73
C GLU A 112 13.84 -15.23 -20.11
N SER A 113 15.11 -14.91 -20.38
CA SER A 113 16.14 -15.90 -20.71
C SER A 113 16.40 -16.88 -19.58
N LYS A 114 16.40 -16.42 -18.32
CA LYS A 114 16.57 -17.29 -17.16
C LYS A 114 15.36 -18.21 -16.97
N ILE A 115 14.14 -17.71 -17.17
CA ILE A 115 12.91 -18.55 -17.13
C ILE A 115 12.99 -19.65 -18.20
N LEU A 116 13.37 -19.30 -19.44
CA LEU A 116 13.55 -20.26 -20.54
C LEU A 116 14.65 -21.30 -20.25
N GLN A 117 15.72 -20.91 -19.54
CA GLN A 117 16.76 -21.83 -19.08
C GLN A 117 16.16 -22.83 -18.06
N LEU A 118 15.48 -22.33 -17.03
CA LEU A 118 14.86 -23.17 -15.99
C LEU A 118 13.81 -24.14 -16.54
N GLN A 119 13.05 -23.74 -17.57
CA GLN A 119 12.10 -24.62 -18.26
C GLN A 119 12.78 -25.82 -18.95
N LYS A 120 14.01 -25.64 -19.43
CA LYS A 120 14.81 -26.65 -20.12
C LYS A 120 15.68 -27.48 -19.17
N SER A 121 15.91 -27.00 -17.95
CA SER A 121 16.72 -27.68 -16.95
C SER A 121 16.16 -29.06 -16.58
N THR A 122 17.08 -29.92 -16.14
CA THR A 122 16.76 -31.21 -15.55
C THR A 122 15.99 -31.02 -14.25
N VAL A 123 15.09 -31.96 -13.96
CA VAL A 123 14.23 -31.91 -12.78
C VAL A 123 14.47 -33.18 -12.00
N GLN A 124 14.78 -33.03 -10.71
CA GLN A 124 14.93 -34.18 -9.82
C GLN A 124 13.60 -34.93 -9.71
N SER A 125 13.62 -36.25 -9.92
CA SER A 125 12.41 -37.08 -9.87
C SER A 125 11.73 -37.04 -8.50
N ALA A 126 10.41 -36.94 -8.50
CA ALA A 126 9.59 -37.04 -7.29
C ALA A 126 8.15 -37.44 -7.62
N LYS A 127 7.36 -37.68 -6.57
CA LYS A 127 5.93 -37.97 -6.67
C LYS A 127 5.14 -36.77 -7.18
N ALA A 128 3.94 -37.01 -7.70
CA ALA A 128 3.03 -35.97 -8.16
C ALA A 128 2.77 -34.92 -7.07
N PHE A 129 2.75 -33.64 -7.45
CA PHE A 129 2.50 -32.51 -6.57
C PHE A 129 1.09 -31.97 -6.81
N ASP A 130 0.29 -31.83 -5.76
CA ASP A 130 -1.01 -31.17 -5.84
C ASP A 130 -0.84 -29.64 -5.79
N SER A 131 -0.77 -29.04 -6.99
CA SER A 131 -0.71 -27.58 -7.18
C SER A 131 -2.09 -26.91 -7.22
N CYS A 132 -3.18 -27.65 -7.44
CA CYS A 132 -4.52 -27.08 -7.60
C CYS A 132 -5.06 -26.53 -6.27
N SER A 133 -4.74 -27.20 -5.16
CA SER A 133 -5.17 -26.78 -3.82
C SER A 133 -4.38 -25.59 -3.25
N ILE A 134 -3.19 -25.29 -3.80
CA ILE A 134 -2.25 -24.29 -3.28
C ILE A 134 -2.86 -22.88 -3.27
N GLN A 135 -3.49 -22.45 -4.37
CA GLN A 135 -4.08 -21.10 -4.43
C GLN A 135 -5.13 -20.88 -3.34
N LYS A 136 -5.98 -21.88 -3.06
CA LYS A 136 -6.98 -21.79 -1.99
C LYS A 136 -6.31 -21.71 -0.62
N GLU A 137 -5.26 -22.49 -0.39
CA GLU A 137 -4.53 -22.51 0.88
C GLU A 137 -3.76 -21.21 1.15
N LEU A 138 -3.23 -20.56 0.10
CA LEU A 138 -2.56 -19.26 0.18
C LEU A 138 -3.55 -18.10 0.38
N VAL A 139 -4.77 -18.19 -0.18
CA VAL A 139 -5.81 -17.16 -0.01
C VAL A 139 -6.47 -17.24 1.38
N VAL A 140 -6.51 -18.41 2.01
CA VAL A 140 -7.07 -18.57 3.37
C VAL A 140 -6.27 -17.80 4.44
N SER A 141 -5.02 -17.37 4.17
CA SER A 141 -4.22 -16.55 5.10
C SER A 141 -4.16 -15.05 4.80
N SER A 142 -4.87 -14.55 3.78
CA SER A 142 -4.98 -13.09 3.57
C SER A 142 -5.79 -12.38 4.67
N GLY A 143 -6.22 -13.14 5.68
CA GLY A 143 -6.83 -12.64 6.90
C GLY A 143 -5.88 -11.98 7.89
N ASP A 144 -4.60 -12.39 8.08
CA ASP A 144 -3.85 -11.89 9.27
C ASP A 144 -2.30 -12.05 9.31
N THR A 145 -1.59 -12.34 8.21
CA THR A 145 -0.10 -12.39 8.26
C THR A 145 0.59 -11.66 7.11
N PRO A 146 1.35 -10.58 7.38
CA PRO A 146 2.20 -9.91 6.40
C PRO A 146 3.28 -10.86 5.87
N SER A 147 3.40 -10.97 4.55
CA SER A 147 4.51 -11.68 3.91
C SER A 147 5.82 -10.94 4.21
N ILE A 148 6.73 -11.57 4.95
CA ILE A 148 7.98 -10.97 5.46
C ILE A 148 9.04 -10.79 4.34
N TYR A 149 8.68 -11.05 3.08
CA TYR A 149 9.59 -11.00 1.92
C TYR A 149 9.20 -9.96 0.88
N SER A 150 8.43 -8.97 1.30
CA SER A 150 7.87 -7.98 0.40
C SER A 150 8.90 -6.86 0.11
N ASP A 151 8.92 -6.38 -1.13
CA ASP A 151 9.74 -5.24 -1.59
C ASP A 151 9.73 -4.10 -0.55
N LEU A 152 10.84 -3.40 -0.33
CA LEU A 152 10.90 -2.28 0.63
C LEU A 152 9.70 -1.31 0.51
N SER A 153 9.24 -1.06 -0.72
CA SER A 153 8.04 -0.28 -1.04
C SER A 153 6.77 -0.83 -0.39
N SER A 154 6.57 -2.14 -0.44
CA SER A 154 5.41 -2.81 0.14
C SER A 154 5.44 -2.80 1.67
N VAL A 155 6.61 -2.96 2.31
CA VAL A 155 6.75 -2.82 3.77
C VAL A 155 6.37 -1.41 4.20
N ILE A 156 6.88 -0.39 3.49
CA ILE A 156 6.53 1.02 3.75
C ILE A 156 5.03 1.25 3.52
N THR A 157 4.47 0.68 2.46
CA THR A 157 3.04 0.83 2.11
C THR A 157 2.14 0.15 3.14
N GLU A 158 2.45 -1.06 3.58
CA GLU A 158 1.70 -1.79 4.60
C GLU A 158 1.81 -1.10 5.96
N LEU A 159 3.01 -0.65 6.34
CA LEU A 159 3.21 0.15 7.54
C LEU A 159 2.37 1.43 7.49
N GLY A 160 2.41 2.16 6.37
CA GLY A 160 1.61 3.37 6.17
C GLY A 160 0.10 3.11 6.23
N LYS A 161 -0.37 2.01 5.62
CA LYS A 161 -1.77 1.57 5.70
C LYS A 161 -2.18 1.23 7.13
N GLY A 162 -1.35 0.50 7.86
CA GLY A 162 -1.61 0.12 9.26
C GLY A 162 -1.71 1.34 10.17
N VAL A 163 -0.80 2.31 10.03
CA VAL A 163 -0.86 3.57 10.77
C VAL A 163 -2.12 4.38 10.43
N ALA A 164 -2.46 4.48 9.14
CA ALA A 164 -3.66 5.20 8.71
C ALA A 164 -4.95 4.55 9.22
N GLN A 165 -5.04 3.22 9.20
CA GLN A 165 -6.17 2.47 9.75
C GLN A 165 -6.30 2.65 11.25
N ALA A 166 -5.18 2.61 11.98
CA ALA A 166 -5.18 2.83 13.42
C ALA A 166 -5.62 4.26 13.78
N GLN A 167 -5.14 5.29 13.08
CA GLN A 167 -5.58 6.66 13.31
C GLN A 167 -7.09 6.79 13.02
N ARG A 168 -7.57 6.24 11.90
CA ARG A 168 -8.99 6.26 11.55
C ARG A 168 -9.86 5.60 12.62
N ALA A 169 -9.44 4.45 13.16
CA ALA A 169 -10.18 3.76 14.20
C ALA A 169 -10.25 4.59 15.51
N LEU A 170 -9.18 5.31 15.85
CA LEU A 170 -9.18 6.23 17.01
C LEU A 170 -10.12 7.42 16.78
N ASP A 171 -10.13 7.99 15.59
CA ASP A 171 -11.00 9.10 15.22
C ASP A 171 -12.48 8.66 15.23
N GLU A 172 -12.78 7.51 14.64
CA GLU A 172 -14.14 6.92 14.60
C GLU A 172 -14.66 6.67 16.02
N ASN A 173 -13.82 6.14 16.92
CA ASN A 173 -14.19 5.94 18.32
C ASN A 173 -14.45 7.27 19.04
N SER A 174 -13.59 8.27 18.83
CA SER A 174 -13.74 9.61 19.44
C SER A 174 -15.03 10.29 18.97
N MET A 175 -15.35 10.18 17.67
CA MET A 175 -16.61 10.69 17.10
C MET A 175 -17.83 9.96 17.66
N ALA A 176 -17.77 8.63 17.79
CA ALA A 176 -18.86 7.85 18.34
C ALA A 176 -19.18 8.27 19.78
N ILE A 177 -18.15 8.41 20.63
CA ILE A 177 -18.29 8.90 22.01
C ILE A 177 -18.86 10.31 22.02
N GLN A 178 -18.38 11.20 21.15
CA GLN A 178 -18.88 12.58 21.10
C GLN A 178 -20.37 12.63 20.72
N ASN A 179 -20.79 11.80 19.78
CA ASN A 179 -22.19 11.71 19.37
C ASN A 179 -23.06 11.14 20.50
N GLU A 180 -22.58 10.15 21.24
CA GLU A 180 -23.27 9.61 22.41
C GLU A 180 -23.44 10.67 23.51
N ILE A 181 -22.40 11.47 23.76
CA ILE A 181 -22.46 12.60 24.70
C ILE A 181 -23.50 13.62 24.25
N LEU A 182 -23.52 13.99 22.96
CA LEU A 182 -24.47 14.96 22.41
C LEU A 182 -25.92 14.47 22.46
N GLN A 183 -26.15 13.16 22.37
CA GLN A 183 -27.49 12.57 22.45
C GLN A 183 -27.98 12.42 23.90
N ASN A 184 -27.09 12.46 24.89
CA ASN A 184 -27.43 12.31 26.29
C ASN A 184 -27.42 13.67 27.01
N ASP A 185 -28.62 14.21 27.26
CA ASP A 185 -28.80 15.52 27.91
C ASP A 185 -28.02 15.66 29.23
N ARG A 186 -27.85 14.58 30.02
CA ARG A 186 -27.11 14.64 31.29
C ARG A 186 -25.61 14.80 31.07
N LEU A 187 -25.05 14.11 30.08
CA LEU A 187 -23.61 14.18 29.77
C LEU A 187 -23.28 15.50 29.09
N TYR A 188 -24.14 15.92 28.16
CA TYR A 188 -24.02 17.20 27.49
C TYR A 188 -24.14 18.39 28.47
N SER A 189 -25.16 18.39 29.33
CA SER A 189 -25.34 19.44 30.34
C SER A 189 -24.25 19.44 31.42
N ALA A 190 -23.63 18.29 31.68
CA ALA A 190 -22.44 18.19 32.53
C ALA A 190 -21.16 18.73 31.84
N GLY A 191 -21.22 19.14 30.58
CA GLY A 191 -20.09 19.70 29.83
C GLY A 191 -19.06 18.65 29.40
N MET A 192 -19.44 17.38 29.33
CA MET A 192 -18.53 16.31 28.90
C MET A 192 -18.18 16.47 27.42
N GLN A 193 -16.95 16.10 27.05
CA GLN A 193 -16.47 16.07 25.67
C GLN A 193 -15.63 14.81 25.45
N ALA A 194 -15.63 14.30 24.22
CA ALA A 194 -14.80 13.16 23.87
C ALA A 194 -13.31 13.56 23.81
N THR A 195 -12.44 12.68 24.29
CA THR A 195 -11.00 12.85 24.18
C THR A 195 -10.53 12.46 22.79
N TRP A 196 -9.88 13.39 22.08
CA TRP A 196 -9.29 13.13 20.78
C TRP A 196 -7.83 12.71 20.95
N TYR A 197 -7.52 11.49 20.52
CA TYR A 197 -6.16 10.96 20.56
C TYR A 197 -5.46 11.16 19.20
N VAL A 198 -4.26 11.71 19.24
CA VAL A 198 -3.37 11.79 18.07
C VAL A 198 -2.27 10.77 18.25
N MET A 199 -2.01 9.94 17.23
CA MET A 199 -0.88 9.04 17.27
C MET A 199 0.43 9.85 17.36
N PRO A 200 1.34 9.56 18.31
CA PRO A 200 2.63 10.22 18.37
C PRO A 200 3.50 9.90 17.15
N GLU A 201 4.58 10.65 16.95
CA GLU A 201 5.54 10.38 15.87
C GLU A 201 6.01 8.92 15.92
N VAL A 202 5.90 8.21 14.80
CA VAL A 202 6.33 6.82 14.69
C VAL A 202 7.68 6.80 13.96
N GLU A 203 8.74 6.40 14.66
CA GLU A 203 10.06 6.15 14.09
C GLU A 203 10.26 4.66 13.84
N PHE A 204 10.56 4.30 12.60
CA PHE A 204 10.89 2.94 12.18
C PHE A 204 12.32 2.93 11.63
N THR A 205 13.20 2.16 12.26
CA THR A 205 14.57 1.96 11.80
C THR A 205 14.74 0.54 11.28
N MET A 206 15.10 0.40 10.00
CA MET A 206 15.40 -0.88 9.39
C MET A 206 16.85 -0.93 8.94
N LYS A 207 17.56 -1.99 9.34
CA LYS A 207 18.89 -2.31 8.82
C LYS A 207 18.75 -3.27 7.65
N ILE A 208 19.49 -3.04 6.58
CA ILE A 208 19.50 -3.89 5.39
C ILE A 208 20.92 -4.37 5.16
N ASP A 209 21.07 -5.68 4.96
CA ASP A 209 22.33 -6.31 4.57
C ASP A 209 22.29 -6.59 3.06
N TYR A 210 23.38 -6.22 2.36
CA TYR A 210 23.57 -6.50 0.94
C TYR A 210 24.69 -7.52 0.78
N ALA A 211 24.46 -8.57 -0.02
CA ALA A 211 25.47 -9.56 -0.36
C ALA A 211 25.71 -9.58 -1.86
N VAL A 212 26.98 -9.47 -2.26
CA VAL A 212 27.39 -9.60 -3.66
C VAL A 212 27.97 -11.00 -3.88
N SER A 213 27.26 -11.86 -4.62
CA SER A 213 27.78 -13.14 -5.10
C SER A 213 28.42 -12.92 -6.47
N LYS A 214 29.69 -13.34 -6.61
CA LYS A 214 30.42 -13.29 -7.89
C LYS A 214 30.69 -14.71 -8.34
N GLU A 215 30.09 -15.11 -9.44
CA GLU A 215 30.31 -16.42 -10.03
C GLU A 215 31.56 -16.34 -10.94
N ARG A 216 32.57 -17.16 -10.65
CA ARG A 216 33.83 -17.20 -11.42
C ARG A 216 33.90 -18.48 -12.25
N SER A 217 34.21 -18.35 -13.54
CA SER A 217 34.59 -19.47 -14.41
C SER A 217 35.85 -20.18 -13.92
N MET A 218 36.07 -21.42 -14.36
CA MET A 218 37.31 -22.17 -14.15
C MET A 218 38.58 -21.48 -14.69
N THR A 219 38.43 -20.46 -15.55
CA THR A 219 39.50 -19.60 -16.09
C THR A 219 39.70 -18.29 -15.30
N GLY A 220 38.99 -18.09 -14.18
CA GLY A 220 39.14 -16.92 -13.31
C GLY A 220 38.38 -15.66 -13.75
N GLN A 221 37.67 -15.67 -14.88
CA GLN A 221 36.78 -14.57 -15.29
C GLN A 221 35.47 -14.58 -14.49
N VAL A 222 35.04 -13.40 -14.03
CA VAL A 222 33.75 -13.18 -13.36
C VAL A 222 32.64 -13.21 -14.42
N LEU A 223 31.79 -14.24 -14.38
CA LEU A 223 30.70 -14.45 -15.34
C LEU A 223 29.44 -13.65 -14.97
N SER A 224 29.19 -13.46 -13.68
CA SER A 224 28.03 -12.73 -13.18
C SER A 224 28.32 -12.13 -11.80
N SER A 225 27.73 -10.98 -11.51
CA SER A 225 27.75 -10.34 -10.20
C SER A 225 26.29 -10.12 -9.80
N GLU A 226 25.80 -10.91 -8.85
CA GLU A 226 24.44 -10.82 -8.35
C GLU A 226 24.44 -10.09 -7.01
N ILE A 227 23.56 -9.10 -6.86
CA ILE A 227 23.40 -8.31 -5.63
C ILE A 227 22.10 -8.77 -4.97
N SER A 228 22.21 -9.47 -3.84
CA SER A 228 21.08 -9.87 -3.00
C SER A 228 20.88 -8.84 -1.89
N ILE A 229 19.63 -8.41 -1.66
CA ILE A 229 19.25 -7.39 -0.68
C ILE A 229 18.24 -8.01 0.27
N ALA A 230 18.48 -7.99 1.57
CA ALA A 230 17.51 -8.44 2.56
C ALA A 230 17.57 -7.59 3.82
N PRO A 231 16.45 -7.42 4.56
CA PRO A 231 16.49 -6.83 5.90
C PRO A 231 17.47 -7.63 6.77
N SER A 232 18.35 -6.92 7.47
CA SER A 232 19.43 -7.48 8.28
C SER A 232 18.85 -8.42 9.32
N ASN A 233 19.04 -9.71 9.08
CA ASN A 233 18.67 -10.77 9.99
C ASN A 233 19.86 -11.74 10.13
N ALA A 234 19.92 -12.44 11.27
CA ALA A 234 21.01 -13.38 11.53
C ALA A 234 21.10 -14.50 10.46
N THR A 235 20.01 -14.77 9.74
CA THR A 235 19.90 -15.75 8.67
C THR A 235 20.68 -15.34 7.41
N PHE A 236 20.56 -14.09 6.95
CA PHE A 236 21.27 -13.55 5.78
C PHE A 236 22.78 -13.47 6.02
N SER A 237 23.17 -13.02 7.22
CA SER A 237 24.57 -12.91 7.64
C SER A 237 25.31 -14.26 7.67
N ASN A 238 24.59 -15.36 7.91
CA ASN A 238 25.14 -16.72 7.94
C ASN A 238 25.18 -17.39 6.56
N LEU A 239 24.20 -17.11 5.69
CA LEU A 239 24.11 -17.69 4.34
C LEU A 239 25.08 -17.02 3.35
N PHE A 240 25.31 -15.71 3.46
CA PHE A 240 26.18 -14.95 2.57
C PHE A 240 27.52 -14.63 3.22
N LYS A 241 28.41 -15.63 3.30
CA LYS A 241 29.82 -15.42 3.65
C LYS A 241 30.62 -14.92 2.42
N SER A 242 30.28 -13.73 1.90
CA SER A 242 30.98 -13.07 0.79
C SER A 242 31.47 -11.66 1.18
N SER A 243 32.58 -11.25 0.56
CA SER A 243 33.67 -10.40 1.07
C SER A 243 33.41 -8.88 1.17
N LYS A 244 32.15 -8.44 1.16
CA LYS A 244 31.82 -7.02 1.40
C LYS A 244 30.39 -6.90 1.93
N LYS A 245 30.27 -6.61 3.23
CA LYS A 245 29.01 -6.26 3.88
C LYS A 245 28.94 -4.73 3.90
N GLU A 246 27.97 -4.16 3.20
CA GLU A 246 27.61 -2.75 3.35
C GLU A 246 26.25 -2.74 4.06
N GLU A 247 26.20 -2.10 5.22
CA GLU A 247 24.98 -1.94 6.01
C GLU A 247 24.28 -0.65 5.57
N SER A 248 23.01 -0.74 5.19
CA SER A 248 22.18 0.45 4.97
C SER A 248 21.17 0.56 6.09
N THR A 249 21.06 1.74 6.70
CA THR A 249 20.06 2.04 7.73
C THR A 249 19.01 2.96 7.13
N ILE A 250 17.78 2.48 7.05
CA ILE A 250 16.62 3.28 6.65
C ILE A 250 15.90 3.74 7.91
N LYS A 251 15.77 5.05 8.08
CA LYS A 251 14.95 5.67 9.12
C LYS A 251 13.72 6.28 8.48
N LEU A 252 12.55 5.77 8.83
CA LEU A 252 11.27 6.31 8.43
C LEU A 252 10.63 7.00 9.64
N ARG A 253 10.12 8.21 9.44
CA ARG A 253 9.39 8.96 10.46
C ARG A 253 8.02 9.34 9.91
N ILE A 254 6.97 8.85 10.56
CA ILE A 254 5.59 9.17 10.21
C ILE A 254 5.09 10.21 11.21
N VAL A 255 4.65 11.35 10.69
CA VAL A 255 4.13 12.46 11.49
C VAL A 255 2.66 12.71 11.16
N PRO A 256 1.82 13.02 12.16
CA PRO A 256 0.47 13.47 11.90
C PRO A 256 0.53 14.82 11.17
N ILE A 257 -0.06 14.88 9.98
CA ILE A 257 -0.22 16.14 9.25
C ILE A 257 -1.59 16.69 9.65
N PRO A 258 -1.67 17.81 10.38
CA PRO A 258 -2.95 18.43 10.68
C PRO A 258 -3.66 18.80 9.36
N PRO A 259 -5.00 18.69 9.30
CA PRO A 259 -5.75 19.13 8.13
C PRO A 259 -5.40 20.59 7.84
N SER A 260 -5.05 20.90 6.59
CA SER A 260 -4.66 22.27 6.22
C SER A 260 -5.77 23.25 6.60
N ASP A 261 -5.40 24.46 7.05
CA ASP A 261 -6.34 25.48 7.54
C ASP A 261 -7.52 25.75 6.61
N LYS A 262 -7.33 25.53 5.30
CA LYS A 262 -8.37 25.61 4.27
C LYS A 262 -9.62 24.77 4.59
N PHE A 263 -9.48 23.66 5.32
CA PHE A 263 -10.56 22.73 5.66
C PHE A 263 -11.08 22.88 7.10
N VAL A 264 -10.40 23.63 7.96
CA VAL A 264 -10.75 23.76 9.39
C VAL A 264 -11.44 25.10 9.68
N VAL A 265 -11.07 26.16 8.95
CA VAL A 265 -11.64 27.49 9.18
C VAL A 265 -13.09 27.53 8.71
N ARG A 266 -14.02 27.75 9.65
CA ARG A 266 -15.42 28.06 9.34
C ARG A 266 -15.47 29.39 8.60
N ARG A 267 -15.88 29.35 7.33
CA ARG A 267 -16.06 30.54 6.50
C ARG A 267 -17.53 30.93 6.52
N TYR A 268 -17.77 32.22 6.67
CA TYR A 268 -19.11 32.78 6.58
C TYR A 268 -19.32 33.35 5.20
N MET A 269 -20.53 33.18 4.66
CA MET A 269 -20.93 33.82 3.43
C MET A 269 -21.06 35.33 3.67
N PRO A 270 -20.32 36.19 2.94
CA PRO A 270 -20.38 37.63 3.12
C PRO A 270 -21.76 38.18 2.73
N ASP A 271 -22.11 39.36 3.23
CA ASP A 271 -23.29 40.09 2.78
C ASP A 271 -22.98 40.81 1.46
N LEU A 272 -23.26 40.15 0.33
CA LEU A 272 -22.97 40.69 -1.00
C LEU A 272 -23.93 41.83 -1.38
N SER A 273 -25.06 42.00 -0.67
CA SER A 273 -26.05 43.04 -0.96
C SER A 273 -25.54 44.46 -0.66
N LEU A 274 -24.47 44.58 0.13
CA LEU A 274 -23.83 45.85 0.47
C LEU A 274 -22.77 46.30 -0.54
N LEU A 275 -22.42 45.44 -1.49
CA LEU A 275 -21.33 45.68 -2.44
C LEU A 275 -21.90 46.27 -3.74
N PRO A 276 -21.61 47.55 -4.06
CA PRO A 276 -22.21 48.23 -5.20
C PRO A 276 -21.70 47.75 -6.55
N THR A 277 -20.51 47.15 -6.61
CA THR A 277 -19.88 46.74 -7.88
C THR A 277 -19.62 45.24 -7.98
N ILE A 278 -19.61 44.72 -9.20
CA ILE A 278 -19.30 43.30 -9.43
C ILE A 278 -17.85 42.95 -9.05
N GLY A 279 -16.91 43.90 -9.19
CA GLY A 279 -15.53 43.72 -8.75
C GLY A 279 -15.40 43.53 -7.25
N GLU A 280 -16.14 44.29 -6.46
CA GLU A 280 -16.18 44.13 -5.00
C GLU A 280 -16.80 42.78 -4.59
N ILE A 281 -17.84 42.32 -5.29
CA ILE A 281 -18.43 40.99 -5.07
C ILE A 281 -17.40 39.88 -5.32
N ARG A 282 -16.65 39.95 -6.42
CA ARG A 282 -15.58 38.99 -6.74
C ARG A 282 -14.49 39.01 -5.68
N ASN A 283 -14.00 40.21 -5.32
CA ASN A 283 -12.97 40.38 -4.30
C ASN A 283 -13.42 39.81 -2.93
N ALA A 284 -14.67 40.05 -2.53
CA ALA A 284 -15.21 39.53 -1.27
C ALA A 284 -15.27 38.00 -1.25
N LEU A 285 -15.55 37.35 -2.39
CA LEU A 285 -15.52 35.90 -2.54
C LEU A 285 -14.09 35.35 -2.58
N ASP A 286 -13.16 36.06 -3.21
CA ASP A 286 -11.74 35.69 -3.26
C ASP A 286 -11.08 35.80 -1.87
N GLU A 287 -11.43 36.82 -1.07
CA GLU A 287 -10.96 36.98 0.32
C GLU A 287 -11.32 35.78 1.20
N ILE A 288 -12.50 35.19 0.98
CA ILE A 288 -12.93 33.96 1.65
C ILE A 288 -12.55 32.69 0.88
N ASN A 289 -11.64 32.78 -0.10
CA ASN A 289 -11.13 31.67 -0.90
C ASN A 289 -12.26 30.83 -1.56
N VAL A 290 -13.30 31.48 -2.06
CA VAL A 290 -14.37 30.87 -2.86
C VAL A 290 -14.09 31.15 -4.33
N SER A 291 -13.43 30.21 -5.00
CA SER A 291 -13.07 30.32 -6.41
C SER A 291 -14.14 29.81 -7.38
N VAL A 292 -15.17 29.12 -6.87
CA VAL A 292 -16.24 28.53 -7.68
C VAL A 292 -17.58 29.03 -7.17
N TYR A 293 -18.29 29.77 -8.02
CA TYR A 293 -19.64 30.29 -7.76
C TYR A 293 -20.42 30.40 -9.09
N GLU A 294 -21.74 30.37 -9.01
CA GLU A 294 -22.65 30.59 -10.13
C GLU A 294 -23.19 32.03 -10.10
N ILE A 295 -23.08 32.75 -11.23
CA ILE A 295 -23.69 34.07 -11.40
C ILE A 295 -24.81 33.97 -12.45
N ASP A 296 -25.97 34.50 -12.11
CA ASP A 296 -27.12 34.71 -12.98
C ASP A 296 -27.41 36.22 -13.13
N PRO A 297 -27.51 36.80 -14.34
CA PRO A 297 -27.39 36.15 -15.65
C PRO A 297 -25.94 35.78 -16.00
N GLU A 298 -25.75 34.72 -16.80
CA GLU A 298 -24.41 34.21 -17.14
C GLU A 298 -23.49 35.26 -17.77
N GLU A 299 -24.06 36.23 -18.50
CA GLU A 299 -23.34 37.35 -19.10
C GLU A 299 -22.62 38.23 -18.05
N ALA A 300 -23.08 38.22 -16.80
CA ALA A 300 -22.46 38.97 -15.71
C ALA A 300 -21.07 38.44 -15.34
N LYS A 301 -20.74 37.19 -15.70
CA LYS A 301 -19.36 36.67 -15.61
C LYS A 301 -18.37 37.53 -16.42
N ASN A 302 -18.82 38.17 -17.49
CA ASN A 302 -18.00 38.97 -18.39
C ASN A 302 -18.11 40.49 -18.14
N TRP A 303 -18.89 40.93 -17.15
CA TRP A 303 -18.96 42.35 -16.81
C TRP A 303 -17.65 42.85 -16.23
N SER A 304 -17.26 44.08 -16.59
CA SER A 304 -16.09 44.74 -16.01
C SER A 304 -16.32 45.06 -14.54
N ASP A 305 -15.24 45.10 -13.76
CA ASP A 305 -15.29 45.22 -12.30
C ASP A 305 -16.02 46.48 -11.81
N GLY A 306 -16.05 47.56 -12.62
CA GLY A 306 -16.74 48.81 -12.30
C GLY A 306 -18.25 48.83 -12.58
N VAL A 307 -18.85 47.74 -13.06
CA VAL A 307 -20.30 47.67 -13.32
C VAL A 307 -21.05 47.68 -11.98
N HIS A 308 -21.97 48.63 -11.84
CA HIS A 308 -22.85 48.71 -10.68
C HIS A 308 -23.95 47.65 -10.78
N VAL A 309 -24.13 46.91 -9.68
CA VAL A 309 -25.06 45.78 -9.62
C VAL A 309 -25.87 45.82 -8.33
N ASN A 310 -27.04 45.20 -8.38
CA ASN A 310 -27.85 44.90 -7.21
C ASN A 310 -27.97 43.38 -7.06
N VAL A 311 -27.65 42.85 -5.88
CA VAL A 311 -27.81 41.42 -5.58
C VAL A 311 -29.27 41.14 -5.26
N ILE A 312 -29.97 40.46 -6.16
CA ILE A 312 -31.38 40.09 -5.99
C ILE A 312 -31.51 38.87 -5.09
N HIS A 313 -30.62 37.89 -5.30
CA HIS A 313 -30.65 36.62 -4.60
C HIS A 313 -29.23 36.13 -4.34
N GLN A 314 -29.04 35.51 -3.18
CA GLN A 314 -27.76 34.98 -2.74
C GLN A 314 -28.03 33.70 -1.96
N GLU A 315 -27.44 32.60 -2.42
CA GLU A 315 -27.49 31.29 -1.79
C GLU A 315 -26.06 30.73 -1.66
N PRO A 316 -25.57 30.34 -0.47
CA PRO A 316 -26.22 30.44 0.84
C PRO A 316 -26.51 31.88 1.28
N ALA A 317 -27.46 32.04 2.22
CA ALA A 317 -27.83 33.35 2.72
C ALA A 317 -26.64 34.06 3.40
N LYS A 318 -26.67 35.38 3.45
CA LYS A 318 -25.66 36.18 4.14
C LYS A 318 -25.43 35.74 5.59
N ASN A 319 -24.18 35.82 6.05
CA ASN A 319 -23.72 35.43 7.38
C ASN A 319 -23.99 33.96 7.75
N THR A 320 -24.29 33.10 6.78
CA THR A 320 -24.40 31.65 7.02
C THR A 320 -23.07 30.94 6.82
N ILE A 321 -22.89 29.79 7.46
CA ILE A 321 -21.68 28.98 7.31
C ILE A 321 -21.66 28.36 5.91
N LEU A 322 -20.55 28.55 5.20
CA LEU A 322 -20.32 27.90 3.91
C LEU A 322 -19.89 26.44 4.15
N ASN A 323 -20.81 25.51 3.90
CA ASN A 323 -20.53 24.08 3.97
C ASN A 323 -19.68 23.63 2.77
N MET A 324 -18.79 22.66 2.99
CA MET A 324 -17.95 22.12 1.92
C MET A 324 -18.79 21.55 0.77
N GLY A 325 -18.40 21.88 -0.47
CA GLY A 325 -19.07 21.39 -1.68
C GLY A 325 -20.31 22.16 -2.11
N VAL A 326 -20.76 23.15 -1.31
CA VAL A 326 -21.82 24.07 -1.74
C VAL A 326 -21.22 25.12 -2.67
N VAL A 327 -21.74 25.20 -3.89
CA VAL A 327 -21.40 26.25 -4.86
C VAL A 327 -22.33 27.42 -4.65
N PRO A 328 -21.83 28.61 -4.25
CA PRO A 328 -22.70 29.77 -4.06
C PRO A 328 -23.35 30.21 -5.36
N LYS A 329 -24.63 30.57 -5.31
CA LYS A 329 -25.42 31.10 -6.41
C LYS A 329 -25.79 32.54 -6.13
N ILE A 330 -25.51 33.40 -7.08
CA ILE A 330 -25.68 34.86 -6.95
C ILE A 330 -26.47 35.36 -8.15
N THR A 331 -27.64 35.93 -7.90
CA THR A 331 -28.46 36.58 -8.93
C THR A 331 -28.25 38.08 -8.86
N LEU A 332 -27.78 38.67 -9.97
CA LEU A 332 -27.43 40.08 -10.09
C LEU A 332 -28.38 40.79 -11.05
N LYS A 333 -28.64 42.07 -10.76
CA LYS A 333 -29.27 43.00 -11.69
C LYS A 333 -28.33 44.15 -11.96
N LYS A 334 -28.03 44.41 -13.24
CA LYS A 334 -27.28 45.59 -13.64
C LYS A 334 -28.05 46.86 -13.28
N ILE A 335 -27.37 47.83 -12.67
CA ILE A 335 -27.91 49.17 -12.42
C ILE A 335 -27.41 50.05 -13.57
N GLU A 336 -28.32 50.50 -14.43
CA GLU A 336 -28.00 51.51 -15.42
C GLU A 336 -27.89 52.87 -14.72
N SER A 337 -26.69 53.47 -14.75
CA SER A 337 -26.45 54.79 -14.16
C SER A 337 -27.40 55.82 -14.78
N LYS A 338 -28.10 56.54 -13.90
CA LYS A 338 -29.10 57.56 -14.23
C LYS A 338 -28.50 58.89 -14.72
N ASN A 339 -27.46 58.85 -15.57
CA ASN A 339 -26.74 60.04 -16.05
C ASN A 339 -26.87 60.32 -17.57
N GLU A 340 -27.76 59.65 -18.31
CA GLU A 340 -28.03 59.96 -19.72
C GLU A 340 -29.37 60.66 -19.99
N LEU A 341 -30.14 61.04 -18.95
CA LEU A 341 -31.46 61.68 -19.13
C LEU A 341 -31.49 63.20 -18.95
N ASP A 342 -30.36 63.87 -18.59
CA ASP A 342 -30.32 65.34 -18.44
C ASP A 342 -29.53 66.07 -19.55
N GLY A 343 -29.11 65.37 -20.62
CA GLY A 343 -28.42 65.95 -21.78
C GLY A 343 -29.32 66.43 -22.92
N LYS A 344 -30.66 66.38 -22.76
CA LYS A 344 -31.64 66.90 -23.73
C LYS A 344 -32.66 67.79 -23.04
N ASN A 345 -32.21 68.94 -22.55
CA ASN A 345 -32.97 70.20 -22.52
C ASN A 345 -32.13 71.32 -21.89
N LYS A 346 -31.26 71.95 -22.69
CA LYS A 346 -31.11 73.41 -22.80
C LYS A 346 -30.16 73.80 -23.90
#